data_AF-A0A117LG19-F1
#
_entry.id   AF-A0A117LG19-F1
#
_cell.length_a   1.000
_cell.length_b   1.000
_cell.length_c   1.000
_cell.angle_alpha   90.00
_cell.angle_beta   90.00
_cell.angle_gamma   90.00
#
_symmetry.space_group_name_H-M   'P 1'
#
loop_
_entity.id
_entity.type
_entity.pdbx_description
1 polymer ?
#
loop_
_entity_poly.entity_id
_entity_poly.type
_entity_poly.pdbx_seq_one_letter_code
_entity_poly.pdbx_strand_id
1 'polypeptide(L)'
;MKIDRFAVTILLLLALVPMALGDGADMYQLGADAADYAMAELGFEKGDADVLAITNAGYPVIDGETTDMALDAVMEITGCSPGKENLINILSAPWKPLWFGFFNANTGEAVYMTTNADASGFDVQAKDKIDAETILANVSAWEPGVFGHMMPIANVWAHENTPYVFMKAVQLHDHICPGVSSGFLLAKYMEKTLPIEDPANQSYKVIACPNWCKDDYFQIAWDCTPGKSGLFVKKLTDVETSALTDKYGTRVAGIFIRWDGSSNTGDGLVLGFDFDKAGNMSNIDIWPSWAYRVKEDIVLMDAADTPEDFVSTIKEFSLSNNGELVALQSAGVNPLKVLGVET
;
A
#
# COMPACT_ATOMS: atom_id res chain seq x y z
N MET A 1 -25.52 59.32 5.29
CA MET A 1 -25.51 59.46 6.77
C MET A 1 -26.94 59.28 7.27
N LYS A 2 -27.09 58.51 8.35
CA LYS A 2 -28.32 58.10 9.07
C LYS A 2 -29.02 56.82 8.60
N ILE A 3 -28.70 55.79 9.38
CA ILE A 3 -29.44 54.57 9.72
C ILE A 3 -30.81 54.96 10.29
N ASP A 4 -31.86 54.20 9.98
CA ASP A 4 -32.86 53.84 10.99
C ASP A 4 -33.45 52.44 10.75
N ARG A 5 -33.64 51.75 11.88
CA ARG A 5 -33.92 50.32 12.07
C ARG A 5 -35.44 50.05 12.12
N PHE A 6 -35.79 48.78 11.85
CA PHE A 6 -36.87 47.95 12.44
C PHE A 6 -37.92 47.38 11.47
N ALA A 7 -37.82 46.06 11.25
CA ALA A 7 -38.89 45.05 11.11
C ALA A 7 -38.25 43.81 10.44
N VAL A 8 -37.45 43.01 11.15
CA VAL A 8 -37.88 41.71 11.71
C VAL A 8 -39.11 41.12 11.01
N THR A 9 -38.89 40.25 10.03
CA THR A 9 -39.70 39.04 9.87
C THR A 9 -38.78 37.95 9.34
N ILE A 10 -38.18 37.22 10.27
CA ILE A 10 -37.54 35.94 10.03
C ILE A 10 -38.66 34.99 9.60
N LEU A 11 -38.69 34.61 8.33
CA LEU A 11 -39.43 33.46 7.84
C LEU A 11 -38.40 32.33 7.57
N LEU A 12 -37.73 31.90 8.64
CA LEU A 12 -37.09 30.59 8.69
C LEU A 12 -38.22 29.57 8.86
N LEU A 13 -38.85 29.23 7.74
CA LEU A 13 -39.62 28.00 7.60
C LEU A 13 -38.61 26.85 7.69
N LEU A 14 -38.38 26.43 8.93
CA LEU A 14 -37.99 25.06 9.27
C LEU A 14 -39.01 24.12 8.65
N ALA A 15 -38.82 23.79 7.38
CA ALA A 15 -39.22 22.50 6.86
C ALA A 15 -38.19 21.49 7.42
N LEU A 16 -38.33 21.20 8.72
CA LEU A 16 -38.02 19.89 9.26
C LEU A 16 -39.00 18.94 8.58
N VAL A 17 -38.69 18.56 7.34
CA VAL A 17 -39.16 17.30 6.82
C VAL A 17 -38.50 16.28 7.75
N PRO A 18 -39.25 15.44 8.48
CA PRO A 18 -38.65 14.27 9.07
C PRO A 18 -38.11 13.50 7.87
N MET A 19 -36.79 13.51 7.69
CA MET A 19 -36.15 12.49 6.89
C MET A 19 -36.59 11.21 7.57
N ALA A 20 -37.52 10.49 6.93
CA ALA A 20 -37.84 9.16 7.34
C ALA A 20 -36.50 8.43 7.31
N LEU A 21 -35.91 8.21 8.47
CA LEU A 21 -34.90 7.19 8.68
C LEU A 21 -35.63 5.93 8.25
N GLY A 22 -35.46 5.52 6.98
CA GLY A 22 -35.62 4.12 6.65
C GLY A 22 -34.70 3.36 7.60
N ASP A 23 -35.07 2.16 8.01
CA ASP A 23 -34.11 1.27 8.65
C ASP A 23 -32.86 1.27 7.75
N GLY A 24 -31.78 1.87 8.24
CA GLY A 24 -30.52 1.93 7.51
C GLY A 24 -30.10 0.51 7.17
N ALA A 25 -29.30 0.35 6.11
CA ALA A 25 -28.75 -0.95 5.79
C ALA A 25 -27.99 -1.51 7.01
N ASP A 26 -28.33 -2.72 7.46
CA ASP A 26 -27.69 -3.36 8.60
C ASP A 26 -26.27 -3.79 8.21
N MET A 27 -25.30 -2.89 8.44
CA MET A 27 -23.90 -3.09 8.08
C MET A 27 -23.29 -4.31 8.77
N TYR A 28 -23.71 -4.64 9.99
CA TYR A 28 -23.23 -5.84 10.67
C TYR A 28 -23.72 -7.09 9.95
N GLN A 29 -25.04 -7.16 9.68
CA GLN A 29 -25.62 -8.31 8.99
C GLN A 29 -25.02 -8.49 7.59
N LEU A 30 -24.79 -7.39 6.86
CA LEU A 30 -24.14 -7.43 5.55
C LEU A 30 -22.74 -8.06 5.60
N GLY A 31 -21.91 -7.65 6.57
CA GLY A 31 -20.58 -8.22 6.76
C GLY A 31 -20.63 -9.68 7.22
N ALA A 32 -21.60 -10.03 8.07
CA ALA A 32 -21.81 -11.39 8.54
C ALA A 32 -22.22 -12.33 7.40
N ASP A 33 -23.18 -11.91 6.57
CA ASP A 33 -23.66 -12.70 5.43
C ASP A 33 -22.55 -12.94 4.40
N ALA A 34 -21.71 -11.93 4.13
CA ALA A 34 -20.56 -12.07 3.22
C ALA A 34 -19.52 -13.05 3.78
N ALA A 35 -19.23 -12.98 5.08
CA ALA A 35 -18.31 -13.87 5.76
C ALA A 35 -18.82 -15.33 5.79
N ASP A 36 -20.08 -15.54 6.17
CA ASP A 36 -20.71 -16.87 6.18
C ASP A 36 -20.76 -17.49 4.78
N TYR A 37 -21.07 -16.68 3.76
CA TYR A 37 -21.03 -17.13 2.37
C TYR A 37 -19.63 -17.59 1.97
N ALA A 38 -18.59 -16.79 2.28
CA ALA A 38 -17.21 -17.16 1.98
C ALA A 38 -16.76 -18.42 2.72
N MET A 39 -17.12 -18.57 4.00
CA MET A 39 -16.83 -19.77 4.79
C MET A 39 -17.43 -21.02 4.17
N ALA A 40 -18.69 -20.96 3.73
CA ALA A 40 -19.36 -22.07 3.07
C ALA A 40 -18.74 -22.39 1.69
N GLU A 41 -18.45 -21.37 0.89
CA GLU A 41 -17.94 -21.54 -0.48
C GLU A 41 -16.49 -21.98 -0.55
N LEU A 42 -15.63 -21.48 0.35
CA LEU A 42 -14.20 -21.79 0.41
C LEU A 42 -13.89 -22.91 1.42
N GLY A 43 -14.88 -23.40 2.15
CA GLY A 43 -14.78 -24.57 3.01
C GLY A 43 -13.86 -24.39 4.21
N PHE A 44 -13.94 -23.26 4.91
CA PHE A 44 -13.14 -22.98 6.11
C PHE A 44 -14.00 -22.70 7.34
N GLU A 45 -13.40 -22.86 8.52
CA GLU A 45 -14.04 -22.60 9.81
C GLU A 45 -13.49 -21.33 10.46
N LYS A 46 -14.23 -20.80 11.44
CA LYS A 46 -13.83 -19.62 12.18
C LYS A 46 -12.45 -19.82 12.81
N GLY A 47 -11.53 -18.91 12.51
CA GLY A 47 -10.18 -18.89 13.05
C GLY A 47 -9.16 -19.71 12.26
N ASP A 48 -9.52 -20.19 11.07
CA ASP A 48 -8.56 -20.76 10.11
C ASP A 48 -7.45 -19.74 9.80
N ALA A 49 -6.19 -20.15 9.98
CA ALA A 49 -5.02 -19.29 9.79
C ALA A 49 -4.63 -19.19 8.31
N ASP A 50 -5.05 -20.15 7.47
CA ASP A 50 -4.72 -20.22 6.04
C ASP A 50 -5.73 -19.44 5.19
N VAL A 51 -6.62 -18.67 5.83
CA VAL A 51 -7.61 -17.82 5.16
C VAL A 51 -7.27 -16.37 5.35
N LEU A 52 -7.27 -15.64 4.24
CA LEU A 52 -7.10 -14.20 4.17
C LEU A 52 -8.43 -13.51 3.89
N ALA A 53 -8.84 -12.61 4.78
CA ALA A 53 -9.88 -11.64 4.50
C ALA A 53 -9.25 -10.34 3.97
N ILE A 54 -9.74 -9.82 2.84
CA ILE A 54 -9.32 -8.56 2.24
C ILE A 54 -10.57 -7.71 1.99
N THR A 55 -10.62 -6.49 2.51
CA THR A 55 -11.80 -5.63 2.35
C THR A 55 -11.46 -4.17 2.56
N ASN A 56 -12.24 -3.27 1.95
CA ASN A 56 -12.23 -1.85 2.30
C ASN A 56 -13.25 -1.47 3.39
N ALA A 57 -13.94 -2.42 4.03
CA ALA A 57 -14.86 -2.13 5.13
C ALA A 57 -14.21 -1.25 6.21
N GLY A 58 -14.97 -0.30 6.76
CA GLY A 58 -14.47 0.76 7.65
C GLY A 58 -14.07 2.05 6.92
N TYR A 59 -13.92 2.03 5.59
CA TYR A 59 -13.64 3.24 4.80
C TYR A 59 -14.88 3.81 4.08
N PRO A 60 -15.64 3.06 3.26
CA PRO A 60 -16.85 3.56 2.64
C PRO A 60 -17.89 4.06 3.64
N VAL A 61 -18.63 5.08 3.21
CA VAL A 61 -19.80 5.64 3.88
C VAL A 61 -21.01 5.45 2.97
N ILE A 62 -22.02 4.73 3.43
CA ILE A 62 -23.24 4.41 2.67
C ILE A 62 -24.42 5.06 3.39
N ASP A 63 -25.18 5.90 2.68
CA ASP A 63 -26.32 6.65 3.24
C ASP A 63 -26.02 7.43 4.54
N GLY A 64 -24.76 7.85 4.72
CA GLY A 64 -24.30 8.60 5.89
C GLY A 64 -23.80 7.73 7.05
N GLU A 65 -23.84 6.40 6.92
CA GLU A 65 -23.38 5.44 7.91
C GLU A 65 -22.01 4.86 7.55
N THR A 66 -21.17 4.61 8.56
CA THR A 66 -19.86 3.98 8.35
C THR A 66 -20.03 2.48 8.14
N THR A 67 -19.06 1.87 7.47
CA THR A 67 -19.01 0.42 7.23
C THR A 67 -18.21 -0.33 8.29
N ASP A 68 -17.93 0.30 9.45
CA ASP A 68 -17.16 -0.30 10.55
C ASP A 68 -17.82 -1.58 11.08
N MET A 69 -19.15 -1.58 11.21
CA MET A 69 -19.89 -2.75 11.68
C MET A 69 -19.77 -3.95 10.73
N ALA A 70 -19.58 -3.71 9.42
CA ALA A 70 -19.31 -4.78 8.46
C ALA A 70 -17.90 -5.37 8.67
N LEU A 71 -16.91 -4.52 8.98
CA LEU A 71 -15.56 -4.97 9.33
C LEU A 71 -15.56 -5.79 10.64
N ASP A 72 -16.28 -5.32 11.65
CA ASP A 72 -16.46 -6.03 12.93
C ASP A 72 -17.10 -7.41 12.70
N ALA A 73 -18.15 -7.49 11.88
CA ALA A 73 -18.79 -8.75 11.53
C ALA A 73 -17.84 -9.71 10.80
N VAL A 74 -17.07 -9.23 9.81
CA VAL A 74 -16.08 -10.05 9.11
C VAL A 74 -15.07 -10.63 10.10
N MET A 75 -14.56 -9.81 11.04
CA MET A 75 -13.64 -10.28 12.08
C MET A 75 -14.28 -11.29 13.04
N GLU A 76 -15.51 -11.02 13.49
CA GLU A 76 -16.21 -11.87 14.45
C GLU A 76 -16.60 -13.22 13.84
N ILE A 77 -17.11 -13.24 12.61
CA ILE A 77 -17.59 -14.46 11.95
C ILE A 77 -16.42 -15.32 11.47
N THR A 78 -15.49 -14.75 10.69
CA THR A 78 -14.35 -15.52 10.16
C THR A 78 -13.26 -15.78 11.20
N GLY A 79 -13.15 -14.94 12.23
CA GLY A 79 -12.01 -14.95 13.13
C GLY A 79 -10.71 -14.40 12.53
N CYS A 80 -10.73 -13.87 11.30
CA CYS A 80 -9.60 -13.14 10.71
C CYS A 80 -9.38 -11.84 11.47
N SER A 81 -8.13 -11.45 11.69
CA SER A 81 -7.85 -10.21 12.43
C SER A 81 -6.49 -9.64 12.10
N PRO A 82 -6.25 -8.33 12.34
CA PRO A 82 -4.95 -7.73 12.10
C PRO A 82 -3.81 -8.40 12.89
N GLY A 83 -4.10 -8.88 14.10
CA GLY A 83 -3.12 -9.54 14.98
C GLY A 83 -2.80 -10.99 14.61
N LYS A 84 -3.66 -11.64 13.81
CA LYS A 84 -3.36 -12.93 13.17
C LYS A 84 -2.74 -12.78 11.79
N GLU A 85 -2.54 -11.52 11.37
CA GLU A 85 -1.93 -11.17 10.09
C GLU A 85 -2.69 -11.69 8.86
N ASN A 86 -3.97 -12.05 9.02
CA ASN A 86 -4.82 -12.62 7.98
C ASN A 86 -6.08 -11.79 7.69
N LEU A 87 -6.04 -10.51 8.06
CA LEU A 87 -6.99 -9.47 7.64
C LEU A 87 -6.24 -8.27 7.08
N ILE A 88 -6.51 -7.95 5.81
CA ILE A 88 -5.96 -6.79 5.11
C ILE A 88 -7.08 -5.80 4.86
N ASN A 89 -7.11 -4.76 5.69
CA ASN A 89 -8.06 -3.65 5.53
C ASN A 89 -7.46 -2.59 4.60
N ILE A 90 -8.00 -2.52 3.38
CA ILE A 90 -7.47 -1.70 2.29
C ILE A 90 -7.96 -0.26 2.43
N LEU A 91 -7.00 0.68 2.50
CA LEU A 91 -7.30 2.11 2.45
C LEU A 91 -8.18 2.42 1.25
N SER A 92 -9.29 3.10 1.51
CA SER A 92 -10.21 3.51 0.47
C SER A 92 -10.79 4.88 0.75
N ALA A 93 -11.25 5.54 -0.32
CA ALA A 93 -11.99 6.78 -0.16
C ALA A 93 -13.44 6.49 0.29
N PRO A 94 -14.06 7.35 1.11
CA PRO A 94 -15.38 7.07 1.69
C PRO A 94 -16.52 6.98 0.66
N TRP A 95 -16.32 7.48 -0.56
CA TRP A 95 -17.31 7.39 -1.65
C TRP A 95 -17.12 6.18 -2.57
N LYS A 96 -16.18 5.28 -2.26
CA LYS A 96 -15.99 4.05 -3.04
C LYS A 96 -16.98 2.98 -2.59
N PRO A 97 -17.40 2.06 -3.47
CA PRO A 97 -18.25 0.93 -3.09
C PRO A 97 -17.59 0.04 -2.03
N LEU A 98 -18.39 -0.53 -1.13
CA LEU A 98 -17.96 -1.57 -0.20
C LEU A 98 -17.82 -2.92 -0.91
N TRP A 99 -16.73 -3.64 -0.63
CA TRP A 99 -16.47 -4.97 -1.19
C TRP A 99 -15.79 -5.89 -0.18
N PHE A 100 -15.92 -7.20 -0.41
CA PHE A 100 -15.32 -8.24 0.42
C PHE A 100 -14.61 -9.27 -0.47
N GLY A 101 -13.38 -9.62 -0.11
CA GLY A 101 -12.60 -10.68 -0.75
C GLY A 101 -12.11 -11.67 0.28
N PHE A 102 -12.17 -12.96 -0.03
CA PHE A 102 -11.65 -14.03 0.82
C PHE A 102 -10.83 -15.00 -0.02
N PHE A 103 -9.67 -15.42 0.49
CA PHE A 103 -8.77 -16.36 -0.16
C PHE A 103 -8.39 -17.46 0.82
N ASN A 104 -8.43 -18.72 0.38
CA ASN A 104 -7.99 -19.87 1.15
C ASN A 104 -6.69 -20.42 0.54
N ALA A 105 -5.56 -20.23 1.23
CA ALA A 105 -4.25 -20.65 0.77
C ALA A 105 -4.11 -22.18 0.66
N ASN A 106 -4.89 -22.96 1.40
CA ASN A 106 -4.85 -24.42 1.31
C ASN A 106 -5.43 -24.95 -0.01
N THR A 107 -6.42 -24.27 -0.58
CA THR A 107 -7.09 -24.70 -1.83
C THR A 107 -6.68 -23.88 -3.05
N GLY A 108 -6.13 -22.68 -2.81
CA GLY A 108 -5.85 -21.66 -3.81
C GLY A 108 -7.09 -20.89 -4.28
N GLU A 109 -8.26 -21.17 -3.70
CA GLU A 109 -9.53 -20.58 -4.13
C GLU A 109 -9.81 -19.23 -3.43
N ALA A 110 -10.43 -18.33 -4.19
CA ALA A 110 -10.92 -17.06 -3.68
C ALA A 110 -12.35 -16.78 -4.13
N VAL A 111 -13.02 -15.93 -3.35
CA VAL A 111 -14.30 -15.31 -3.72
C VAL A 111 -14.19 -13.79 -3.57
N TYR A 112 -14.80 -13.06 -4.51
CA TYR A 112 -14.89 -11.61 -4.49
C TYR A 112 -16.34 -11.15 -4.60
N MET A 113 -16.75 -10.24 -3.73
CA MET A 113 -18.12 -9.75 -3.57
C MET A 113 -18.15 -8.23 -3.54
N THR A 114 -19.17 -7.63 -4.16
CA THR A 114 -19.42 -6.19 -4.07
C THR A 114 -20.79 -5.93 -3.48
N THR A 115 -20.88 -4.94 -2.61
CA THR A 115 -22.14 -4.54 -1.97
C THR A 115 -23.06 -3.86 -2.98
N ASN A 116 -24.37 -4.11 -2.87
CA ASN A 116 -25.40 -3.42 -3.64
C ASN A 116 -25.36 -1.91 -3.35
N ALA A 117 -25.80 -1.08 -4.29
CA ALA A 117 -25.73 0.38 -4.12
C ALA A 117 -26.53 0.90 -2.90
N ASP A 118 -27.58 0.18 -2.50
CA ASP A 118 -28.43 0.46 -1.34
C ASP A 118 -28.03 -0.34 -0.08
N ALA A 119 -26.91 -1.08 -0.15
CA ALA A 119 -26.43 -1.98 0.91
C ALA A 119 -27.46 -3.00 1.42
N SER A 120 -28.45 -3.34 0.61
CA SER A 120 -29.44 -4.40 0.91
C SER A 120 -28.84 -5.83 0.92
N GLY A 121 -27.60 -5.98 0.45
CA GLY A 121 -26.90 -7.24 0.29
C GLY A 121 -25.64 -7.08 -0.55
N PHE A 122 -25.10 -8.19 -1.05
CA PHE A 122 -23.95 -8.22 -1.94
C PHE A 122 -24.20 -9.11 -3.17
N ASP A 123 -23.47 -8.82 -4.24
CA ASP A 123 -23.38 -9.66 -5.42
C ASP A 123 -22.02 -10.38 -5.46
N VAL A 124 -22.06 -11.70 -5.61
CA VAL A 124 -20.87 -12.52 -5.85
C VAL A 124 -20.38 -12.25 -7.28
N GLN A 125 -19.21 -11.62 -7.38
CA GLN A 125 -18.65 -11.26 -8.68
C GLN A 125 -17.90 -12.42 -9.32
N ALA A 126 -17.12 -13.16 -8.54
CA ALA A 126 -16.37 -14.31 -9.02
C ALA A 126 -15.97 -15.24 -7.87
N LYS A 127 -15.78 -16.52 -8.22
CA LYS A 127 -15.09 -17.55 -7.44
C LYS A 127 -14.14 -18.28 -8.37
N ASP A 128 -12.86 -18.33 -8.04
CA ASP A 128 -11.85 -19.01 -8.88
C ASP A 128 -10.59 -19.37 -8.08
N LYS A 129 -9.72 -20.20 -8.65
CA LYS A 129 -8.36 -20.41 -8.14
C LYS A 129 -7.45 -19.29 -8.59
N ILE A 130 -6.86 -18.59 -7.62
CA ILE A 130 -6.02 -17.42 -7.84
C ILE A 130 -4.60 -17.61 -7.29
N ASP A 131 -4.25 -18.79 -6.79
CA ASP A 131 -2.88 -19.08 -6.34
C ASP A 131 -1.88 -19.00 -7.50
N ALA A 132 -0.68 -18.52 -7.19
CA ALA A 132 0.36 -18.20 -8.15
C ALA A 132 0.79 -19.44 -8.96
N GLU A 133 0.85 -20.62 -8.33
CA GLU A 133 1.18 -21.87 -9.03
C GLU A 133 0.17 -22.15 -10.14
N THR A 134 -1.12 -22.10 -9.83
CA THR A 134 -2.21 -22.35 -10.77
C THR A 134 -2.25 -21.30 -11.89
N ILE A 135 -2.29 -20.01 -11.55
CA ILE A 135 -2.48 -18.95 -12.56
C ILE A 135 -1.24 -18.78 -13.45
N LEU A 136 -0.02 -18.91 -12.91
CA LEU A 136 1.21 -18.76 -13.69
C LEU A 136 1.49 -19.99 -14.57
N ALA A 137 0.94 -21.16 -14.24
CA ALA A 137 0.93 -22.32 -15.14
C ALA A 137 -0.06 -22.14 -16.31
N ASN A 138 -1.03 -21.22 -16.22
CA ASN A 138 -2.14 -21.06 -17.16
C ASN A 138 -2.23 -19.66 -17.78
N VAL A 139 -1.12 -18.91 -17.83
CA VAL A 139 -1.07 -17.50 -18.30
C VAL A 139 -1.74 -17.27 -19.66
N SER A 140 -1.71 -18.24 -20.58
CA SER A 140 -2.34 -18.10 -21.91
C SER A 140 -3.85 -18.33 -21.94
N ALA A 141 -4.43 -18.87 -20.87
CA ALA A 141 -5.82 -19.31 -20.81
C ALA A 141 -6.61 -18.73 -19.62
N TRP A 142 -5.93 -17.97 -18.74
CA TRP A 142 -6.50 -17.36 -17.55
C TRP A 142 -6.26 -15.85 -17.57
N GLU A 143 -7.23 -15.09 -17.04
CA GLU A 143 -7.15 -13.64 -16.87
C GLU A 143 -7.77 -13.27 -15.52
N PRO A 144 -7.25 -12.25 -14.82
CA PRO A 144 -7.62 -12.00 -13.43
C PRO A 144 -9.03 -11.47 -13.22
N GLY A 145 -9.64 -10.83 -14.23
CA GLY A 145 -10.96 -10.22 -14.10
C GLY A 145 -11.05 -9.32 -12.85
N VAL A 146 -12.05 -9.57 -12.00
CA VAL A 146 -12.27 -8.82 -10.74
C VAL A 146 -11.20 -9.07 -9.68
N PHE A 147 -10.39 -10.13 -9.81
CA PHE A 147 -9.32 -10.44 -8.87
C PHE A 147 -8.04 -9.64 -9.11
N GLY A 148 -7.96 -8.76 -10.12
CA GLY A 148 -6.73 -8.06 -10.48
C GLY A 148 -6.04 -7.32 -9.33
N HIS A 149 -6.80 -6.77 -8.37
CA HIS A 149 -6.26 -6.13 -7.17
C HIS A 149 -6.03 -7.10 -6.01
N MET A 150 -6.87 -8.12 -5.88
CA MET A 150 -6.86 -9.07 -4.76
C MET A 150 -5.78 -10.14 -4.92
N MET A 151 -5.55 -10.62 -6.14
CA MET A 151 -4.69 -11.75 -6.45
C MET A 151 -3.21 -11.49 -6.12
N PRO A 152 -2.61 -10.32 -6.44
CA PRO A 152 -1.26 -10.02 -5.99
C PRO A 152 -1.14 -10.01 -4.46
N ILE A 153 -2.14 -9.43 -3.77
CA ILE A 153 -2.21 -9.36 -2.29
C ILE A 153 -2.26 -10.76 -1.69
N ALA A 154 -3.14 -11.63 -2.19
CA ALA A 154 -3.31 -12.99 -1.70
C ALA A 154 -2.02 -13.81 -1.83
N ASN A 155 -1.36 -13.73 -2.99
CA ASN A 155 -0.17 -14.52 -3.26
C ASN A 155 1.07 -14.05 -2.51
N VAL A 156 1.24 -12.73 -2.34
CA VAL A 156 2.33 -12.21 -1.51
C VAL A 156 2.04 -12.46 -0.03
N TRP A 157 0.81 -12.31 0.43
CA TRP A 157 0.45 -12.67 1.81
C TRP A 157 0.78 -14.13 2.15
N ALA A 158 0.49 -15.06 1.23
CA ALA A 158 0.78 -16.48 1.40
C ALA A 158 2.27 -16.84 1.25
N HIS A 159 3.13 -15.89 0.89
CA HIS A 159 4.54 -16.12 0.66
C HIS A 159 5.33 -16.14 1.98
N GLU A 160 6.19 -17.15 2.18
CA GLU A 160 6.88 -17.38 3.47
C GLU A 160 7.80 -16.22 3.91
N ASN A 161 8.35 -15.49 2.94
CA ASN A 161 9.26 -14.36 3.18
C ASN A 161 8.55 -13.02 3.38
N THR A 162 7.21 -12.98 3.36
CA THR A 162 6.47 -11.73 3.47
C THR A 162 6.36 -11.27 4.92
N PRO A 163 6.96 -10.13 5.30
CA PRO A 163 6.88 -9.67 6.67
C PRO A 163 5.57 -8.92 6.92
N TYR A 164 5.08 -9.00 8.15
CA TYR A 164 3.92 -8.23 8.62
C TYR A 164 3.92 -6.75 8.21
N VAL A 165 5.08 -6.08 8.35
CA VAL A 165 5.24 -4.66 8.03
C VAL A 165 5.00 -4.36 6.55
N PHE A 166 5.30 -5.32 5.66
CA PHE A 166 5.01 -5.19 4.23
C PHE A 166 3.50 -5.20 3.99
N MET A 167 2.78 -6.14 4.59
CA MET A 167 1.32 -6.18 4.47
C MET A 167 0.62 -4.94 5.07
N LYS A 168 1.24 -4.29 6.06
CA LYS A 168 0.80 -2.97 6.53
C LYS A 168 1.05 -1.85 5.53
N ALA A 169 2.16 -1.88 4.80
CA ALA A 169 2.39 -0.97 3.68
C ALA A 169 1.37 -1.19 2.55
N VAL A 170 0.97 -2.44 2.28
CA VAL A 170 -0.08 -2.76 1.30
C VAL A 170 -1.45 -2.21 1.72
N GLN A 171 -1.79 -2.24 3.01
CA GLN A 171 -3.01 -1.60 3.54
C GLN A 171 -3.07 -0.11 3.20
N LEU A 172 -1.92 0.59 3.29
CA LEU A 172 -1.80 1.99 2.91
C LEU A 172 -1.80 2.19 1.38
N HIS A 173 -1.05 1.38 0.64
CA HIS A 173 -0.83 1.56 -0.80
C HIS A 173 -2.01 1.13 -1.67
N ASP A 174 -2.95 0.34 -1.11
CA ASP A 174 -4.19 -0.18 -1.70
C ASP A 174 -4.06 -1.36 -2.68
N HIS A 175 -2.85 -1.67 -3.15
CA HIS A 175 -2.56 -2.83 -3.98
C HIS A 175 -1.10 -3.28 -3.81
N ILE A 176 -0.77 -4.42 -4.42
CA ILE A 176 0.61 -4.85 -4.58
C ILE A 176 1.05 -4.59 -6.02
N CYS A 177 2.26 -4.05 -6.14
CA CYS A 177 2.98 -3.94 -7.40
C CYS A 177 4.50 -4.00 -7.12
N PRO A 178 5.32 -4.28 -8.15
CA PRO A 178 6.77 -4.30 -8.00
C PRO A 178 7.34 -2.99 -7.46
N GLY A 179 6.64 -1.88 -7.67
CA GLY A 179 6.98 -0.59 -7.11
C GLY A 179 6.96 -0.55 -5.58
N VAL A 180 5.93 -1.11 -4.92
CA VAL A 180 5.89 -1.17 -3.44
C VAL A 180 6.84 -2.24 -2.91
N SER A 181 6.94 -3.38 -3.59
CA SER A 181 7.90 -4.46 -3.29
C SER A 181 9.36 -4.00 -3.36
N SER A 182 9.70 -3.08 -4.28
CA SER A 182 11.02 -2.45 -4.32
C SER A 182 11.35 -1.65 -3.05
N GLY A 183 10.34 -1.06 -2.40
CA GLY A 183 10.51 -0.34 -1.12
C GLY A 183 10.96 -1.24 0.01
N PHE A 184 10.45 -2.47 0.05
CA PHE A 184 10.87 -3.50 1.01
C PHE A 184 12.35 -3.85 0.86
N LEU A 185 12.81 -4.15 -0.36
CA LEU A 185 14.22 -4.47 -0.60
C LEU A 185 15.15 -3.26 -0.38
N LEU A 186 14.73 -2.06 -0.78
CA LEU A 186 15.48 -0.83 -0.48
C LEU A 186 15.64 -0.63 1.03
N ALA A 187 14.60 -0.91 1.81
CA ALA A 187 14.66 -0.82 3.27
C ALA A 187 15.62 -1.87 3.85
N LYS A 188 15.51 -3.13 3.44
CA LYS A 188 16.41 -4.21 3.89
C LYS A 188 17.87 -3.89 3.55
N TYR A 189 18.14 -3.34 2.37
CA TYR A 189 19.48 -2.89 1.99
C TYR A 189 19.99 -1.74 2.88
N MET A 190 19.15 -0.73 3.14
CA MET A 190 19.50 0.41 3.98
C MET A 190 19.76 -0.03 5.43
N GLU A 191 18.91 -0.90 5.99
CA GLU A 191 19.05 -1.43 7.35
C GLU A 191 20.32 -2.27 7.52
N LYS A 192 20.71 -3.02 6.47
CA LYS A 192 21.96 -3.77 6.43
C LYS A 192 23.20 -2.87 6.31
N THR A 193 23.10 -1.77 5.56
CA THR A 193 24.26 -0.92 5.22
C THR A 193 24.49 0.21 6.23
N LEU A 194 23.42 0.87 6.68
CA LEU A 194 23.43 1.96 7.65
C LEU A 194 22.41 1.66 8.77
N PRO A 195 22.67 0.68 9.64
CA PRO A 195 21.73 0.29 10.69
C PRO A 195 21.47 1.43 11.68
N ILE A 196 20.25 1.47 12.23
CA ILE A 196 19.95 2.25 13.43
C ILE A 196 20.61 1.56 14.62
N GLU A 197 21.61 2.20 15.21
CA GLU A 197 22.37 1.71 16.37
C GLU A 197 21.86 2.35 17.67
N ASP A 198 21.29 3.56 17.59
CA ASP A 198 20.69 4.29 18.70
C ASP A 198 19.26 4.73 18.35
N PRO A 199 18.24 3.89 18.54
CA PRO A 199 16.85 4.22 18.18
C PRO A 199 16.24 5.37 19.00
N ALA A 200 16.90 5.84 20.07
CA ALA A 200 16.44 7.00 20.82
C ALA A 200 16.79 8.33 20.13
N ASN A 201 17.87 8.34 19.34
CA ASN A 201 18.39 9.55 18.68
C ASN A 201 18.45 9.43 17.16
N GLN A 202 18.50 8.22 16.62
CA GLN A 202 18.63 7.95 15.20
C GLN A 202 17.29 7.61 14.56
N SER A 203 17.08 8.11 13.35
CA SER A 203 15.92 7.81 12.51
C SER A 203 16.33 7.78 11.05
N TYR A 204 15.61 7.04 10.21
CA TYR A 204 15.73 7.23 8.78
C TYR A 204 14.99 8.48 8.29
N LYS A 205 15.49 9.08 7.23
CA LYS A 205 14.85 10.13 6.42
C LYS A 205 14.90 9.71 4.96
N VAL A 206 13.84 10.00 4.21
CA VAL A 206 13.72 9.67 2.80
C VAL A 206 13.44 10.93 2.00
N ILE A 207 14.22 11.15 0.95
CA ILE A 207 13.91 12.14 -0.09
C ILE A 207 13.59 11.35 -1.36
N ALA A 208 12.29 11.23 -1.63
CA ALA A 208 11.71 10.54 -2.77
C ALA A 208 11.95 11.36 -4.04
N CYS A 209 13.12 11.17 -4.65
CA CYS A 209 13.57 11.88 -5.83
C CYS A 209 14.36 10.92 -6.75
N PRO A 210 13.71 10.25 -7.72
CA PRO A 210 12.29 10.33 -8.07
C PRO A 210 11.36 9.61 -7.08
N ASN A 211 10.07 9.92 -7.16
CA ASN A 211 9.02 9.31 -6.35
C ASN A 211 8.25 8.22 -7.11
N TRP A 212 7.91 7.14 -6.43
CA TRP A 212 7.01 6.07 -6.91
C TRP A 212 6.48 5.24 -5.72
N CYS A 213 5.74 4.17 -6.00
CA CYS A 213 5.04 3.33 -5.00
C CYS A 213 5.87 2.88 -3.78
N LYS A 214 7.21 2.75 -3.91
CA LYS A 214 8.10 2.40 -2.79
C LYS A 214 7.98 3.34 -1.60
N ASP A 215 7.62 4.60 -1.87
CA ASP A 215 7.67 5.65 -0.87
C ASP A 215 6.63 5.43 0.24
N ASP A 216 5.53 4.74 -0.08
CA ASP A 216 4.51 4.34 0.90
C ASP A 216 5.01 3.26 1.87
N TYR A 217 5.95 2.41 1.46
CA TYR A 217 6.55 1.42 2.35
C TYR A 217 7.28 2.10 3.52
N PHE A 218 8.05 3.15 3.24
CA PHE A 218 8.84 3.82 4.29
C PHE A 218 7.96 4.59 5.30
N GLN A 219 6.76 5.02 4.89
CA GLN A 219 5.79 5.62 5.82
C GLN A 219 5.40 4.65 6.93
N ILE A 220 5.26 3.37 6.58
CA ILE A 220 4.88 2.30 7.51
C ILE A 220 6.11 1.71 8.22
N ALA A 221 7.15 1.34 7.47
CA ALA A 221 8.28 0.62 8.03
C ALA A 221 9.18 1.47 8.92
N TRP A 222 9.34 2.76 8.59
CA TRP A 222 10.29 3.65 9.26
C TRP A 222 9.64 4.86 9.92
N ASP A 223 8.31 4.92 9.96
CA ASP A 223 7.56 6.09 10.44
C ASP A 223 7.91 7.38 9.64
N CYS A 224 8.36 7.23 8.40
CA CYS A 224 8.78 8.32 7.52
C CYS A 224 7.58 8.94 6.82
N THR A 225 6.75 9.71 7.53
CA THR A 225 5.63 10.42 6.91
C THR A 225 6.01 11.86 6.52
N PRO A 226 5.35 12.47 5.52
CA PRO A 226 5.53 13.89 5.21
C PRO A 226 5.23 14.80 6.41
N GLY A 227 4.17 14.48 7.18
CA GLY A 227 3.78 15.25 8.37
C GLY A 227 4.81 15.21 9.50
N LYS A 228 5.56 14.11 9.64
CA LYS A 228 6.66 13.96 10.59
C LYS A 228 8.00 14.48 10.07
N SER A 229 8.02 15.10 8.87
CA SER A 229 9.27 15.51 8.20
C SER A 229 10.25 14.34 8.04
N GLY A 230 9.72 13.14 7.79
CA GLY A 230 10.49 11.92 7.53
C GLY A 230 10.62 11.60 6.04
N LEU A 231 9.64 12.04 5.23
CA LEU A 231 9.59 11.80 3.79
C LEU A 231 9.36 13.11 3.03
N PHE A 232 10.19 13.37 2.02
CA PHE A 232 10.09 14.55 1.16
C PHE A 232 9.97 14.12 -0.30
N VAL A 233 8.84 14.43 -0.93
CA VAL A 233 8.55 14.05 -2.31
C VAL A 233 9.00 15.13 -3.27
N LYS A 234 9.84 14.75 -4.24
CA LYS A 234 10.38 15.65 -5.27
C LYS A 234 10.30 14.98 -6.63
N LYS A 235 9.36 15.45 -7.43
CA LYS A 235 9.14 14.95 -8.78
C LYS A 235 10.27 15.39 -9.71
N LEU A 236 10.86 14.42 -10.40
CA LEU A 236 11.69 14.64 -11.58
C LEU A 236 10.83 14.56 -12.84
N THR A 237 11.27 15.21 -13.90
CA THR A 237 10.72 15.00 -15.24
C THR A 237 11.11 13.61 -15.78
N ASP A 238 10.38 13.13 -16.79
CA ASP A 238 10.71 11.85 -17.44
C ASP A 238 12.09 11.91 -18.11
N VAL A 239 12.48 13.08 -18.63
CA VAL A 239 13.80 13.30 -19.23
C VAL A 239 14.90 13.21 -18.18
N GLU A 240 14.75 13.86 -17.02
CA GLU A 240 15.72 13.77 -15.91
C GLU A 240 15.83 12.33 -15.40
N THR A 241 14.69 11.66 -15.22
CA THR A 241 14.62 10.26 -14.75
C THR A 241 15.32 9.30 -15.72
N SER A 242 15.09 9.47 -17.04
CA SER A 242 15.72 8.64 -18.07
C SER A 242 17.22 8.90 -18.13
N ALA A 243 17.65 10.18 -18.13
CA ALA A 243 19.07 10.53 -18.17
C ALA A 243 19.84 9.99 -16.96
N LEU A 244 19.24 9.97 -15.77
CA LEU A 244 19.83 9.34 -14.59
C LEU A 244 19.94 7.83 -14.76
N THR A 245 18.91 7.18 -15.30
CA THR A 245 18.92 5.73 -15.55
C THR A 245 20.02 5.36 -16.54
N ASP A 246 20.13 6.09 -17.66
CA ASP A 246 21.18 5.91 -18.67
C ASP A 246 22.59 6.11 -18.09
N LYS A 247 22.74 7.11 -17.21
CA LYS A 247 24.02 7.43 -16.58
C LYS A 247 24.51 6.35 -15.63
N TYR A 248 23.60 5.75 -14.86
CA TYR A 248 23.95 4.83 -13.78
C TYR A 248 23.72 3.35 -14.12
N GLY A 249 23.04 3.05 -15.23
CA GLY A 249 22.67 1.68 -15.60
C GLY A 249 21.69 1.02 -14.64
N THR A 250 21.02 1.83 -13.81
CA THR A 250 20.02 1.40 -12.83
C THR A 250 19.09 2.58 -12.54
N ARG A 251 17.86 2.32 -12.12
CA ARG A 251 16.90 3.39 -11.83
C ARG A 251 17.20 4.00 -10.47
N VAL A 252 17.56 5.29 -10.42
CA VAL A 252 17.73 6.02 -9.15
C VAL A 252 16.45 5.89 -8.32
N ALA A 253 16.58 5.38 -7.10
CA ALA A 253 15.49 5.10 -6.16
C ALA A 253 15.33 6.16 -5.08
N GLY A 254 16.14 7.22 -5.11
CA GLY A 254 16.05 8.32 -4.16
C GLY A 254 17.19 8.34 -3.17
N ILE A 255 17.02 9.17 -2.15
CA ILE A 255 18.06 9.50 -1.18
C ILE A 255 17.57 9.08 0.19
N PHE A 256 18.40 8.31 0.89
CA PHE A 256 18.10 7.68 2.17
C PHE A 256 19.16 8.11 3.17
N ILE A 257 18.75 8.59 4.34
CA ILE A 257 19.66 9.18 5.33
C ILE A 257 19.36 8.56 6.69
N ARG A 258 20.38 8.00 7.35
CA ARG A 258 20.35 7.74 8.79
C ARG A 258 20.74 9.04 9.49
N TRP A 259 19.77 9.68 10.12
CA TRP A 259 19.93 10.96 10.81
C TRP A 259 20.06 10.76 12.31
N ASP A 260 21.06 11.39 12.93
CA ASP A 260 21.24 11.45 14.38
C ASP A 260 20.82 12.83 14.89
N GLY A 261 19.71 12.86 15.64
CA GLY A 261 19.15 14.09 16.21
C GLY A 261 19.96 14.67 17.37
N SER A 262 20.85 13.89 18.00
CA SER A 262 21.65 14.35 19.13
C SER A 262 22.85 15.18 18.67
N SER A 263 23.53 14.73 17.61
CA SER A 263 24.65 15.44 16.98
C SER A 263 24.21 16.38 15.86
N ASN A 264 22.98 16.24 15.37
CA ASN A 264 22.49 16.87 14.14
C ASN A 264 23.37 16.54 12.92
N THR A 265 23.77 15.29 12.79
CA THR A 265 24.55 14.78 11.65
C THR A 265 23.84 13.60 11.01
N GLY A 266 24.26 13.19 9.82
CA GLY A 266 23.72 11.97 9.22
C GLY A 266 24.63 11.37 8.17
N ASP A 267 24.45 10.07 7.93
CA ASP A 267 25.07 9.36 6.82
C ASP A 267 23.97 8.97 5.84
N GLY A 268 24.24 9.07 4.55
CA GLY A 268 23.22 8.83 3.54
C GLY A 268 23.73 8.16 2.28
N LEU A 269 22.79 7.51 1.62
CA LEU A 269 22.96 6.79 0.37
C LEU A 269 22.00 7.36 -0.68
N VAL A 270 22.50 7.52 -1.89
CA VAL A 270 21.65 7.56 -3.08
C VAL A 270 21.60 6.14 -3.61
N LEU A 271 20.42 5.53 -3.63
CA LEU A 271 20.24 4.14 -4.03
C LEU A 271 19.71 4.04 -5.46
N GLY A 272 20.04 2.94 -6.13
CA GLY A 272 19.45 2.50 -7.40
C GLY A 272 18.68 1.19 -7.21
N PHE A 273 17.70 0.94 -8.08
CA PHE A 273 16.92 -0.30 -8.13
C PHE A 273 16.87 -0.87 -9.55
N ASP A 274 17.16 -2.16 -9.69
CA ASP A 274 17.22 -2.88 -10.96
C ASP A 274 15.89 -3.57 -11.32
N PHE A 275 14.96 -2.78 -11.86
CA PHE A 275 13.69 -3.30 -12.39
C PHE A 275 13.88 -4.17 -13.63
N ASP A 276 14.95 -3.98 -14.41
CA ASP A 276 15.19 -4.78 -15.61
C ASP A 276 15.51 -6.22 -15.21
N LYS A 277 16.37 -6.42 -14.20
CA LYS A 277 16.64 -7.75 -13.63
C LYS A 277 15.37 -8.41 -13.09
N ALA A 278 14.58 -7.68 -12.29
CA ALA A 278 13.35 -8.21 -11.70
C ALA A 278 12.31 -8.60 -12.76
N GLY A 279 12.09 -7.74 -13.76
CA GLY A 279 11.20 -8.00 -14.88
C GLY A 279 11.68 -9.18 -15.76
N ASN A 280 12.97 -9.27 -16.05
CA ASN A 280 13.56 -10.36 -16.83
C ASN A 280 13.38 -11.73 -16.14
N MET A 281 13.55 -11.78 -14.81
CA MET A 281 13.29 -12.98 -14.02
C MET A 281 11.80 -13.38 -13.96
N SER A 282 10.92 -12.50 -14.46
CA SER A 282 9.47 -12.61 -14.34
C SER A 282 8.76 -12.69 -15.70
N ASN A 283 9.51 -12.90 -16.78
CA ASN A 283 9.01 -13.03 -18.16
C ASN A 283 8.29 -11.76 -18.68
N ILE A 284 8.74 -10.57 -18.29
CA ILE A 284 8.12 -9.29 -18.66
C ILE A 284 7.93 -9.09 -20.17
N ASP A 285 8.81 -9.67 -21.00
CA ASP A 285 8.75 -9.56 -22.46
C ASP A 285 7.70 -10.47 -23.13
N ILE A 286 7.22 -11.48 -22.41
CA ILE A 286 6.38 -12.56 -22.97
C ILE A 286 5.00 -12.57 -22.31
N TRP A 287 4.93 -12.29 -21.01
CA TRP A 287 3.71 -12.42 -20.22
C TRP A 287 2.91 -11.12 -20.18
N PRO A 288 1.56 -11.21 -20.06
CA PRO A 288 0.72 -10.05 -19.81
C PRO A 288 1.07 -9.39 -18.47
N SER A 289 0.68 -8.12 -18.32
CA SER A 289 1.10 -7.31 -17.17
C SER A 289 0.68 -7.85 -15.81
N TRP A 290 -0.48 -8.51 -15.72
CA TRP A 290 -0.91 -9.12 -14.48
C TRP A 290 0.02 -10.27 -14.07
N ALA A 291 0.49 -11.09 -15.02
CA ALA A 291 1.24 -12.30 -14.75
C ALA A 291 2.69 -12.00 -14.37
N TYR A 292 3.38 -11.18 -15.18
CA TYR A 292 4.77 -10.86 -14.84
C TYR A 292 4.87 -10.07 -13.54
N ARG A 293 3.91 -9.21 -13.21
CA ARG A 293 3.96 -8.40 -11.98
C ARG A 293 3.85 -9.26 -10.73
N VAL A 294 2.92 -10.22 -10.71
CA VAL A 294 2.78 -11.17 -9.58
C VAL A 294 4.03 -12.02 -9.45
N LYS A 295 4.58 -12.49 -10.57
CA LYS A 295 5.84 -13.24 -10.55
C LYS A 295 7.00 -12.38 -10.05
N GLU A 296 7.04 -11.11 -10.45
CA GLU A 296 8.05 -10.15 -10.02
C GLU A 296 7.93 -9.86 -8.52
N ASP A 297 6.73 -9.66 -7.99
CA ASP A 297 6.50 -9.50 -6.56
C ASP A 297 7.00 -10.73 -5.76
N ILE A 298 6.74 -11.96 -6.25
CA ILE A 298 7.29 -13.19 -5.66
C ILE A 298 8.82 -13.21 -5.70
N VAL A 299 9.43 -12.90 -6.86
CA VAL A 299 10.89 -12.81 -7.02
C VAL A 299 11.50 -11.81 -6.05
N LEU A 300 10.84 -10.67 -5.82
CA LEU A 300 11.31 -9.66 -4.88
C LEU A 300 11.13 -10.10 -3.41
N MET A 301 10.09 -10.89 -3.08
CA MET A 301 9.97 -11.50 -1.75
C MET A 301 11.05 -12.57 -1.51
N ASP A 302 11.37 -13.40 -2.51
CA ASP A 302 12.45 -14.39 -2.45
C ASP A 302 13.82 -13.74 -2.19
N ALA A 303 14.00 -12.49 -2.59
CA ALA A 303 15.25 -11.73 -2.43
C ALA A 303 15.36 -11.01 -1.08
N ALA A 304 14.47 -11.27 -0.12
CA ALA A 304 14.43 -10.59 1.17
C ALA A 304 15.79 -10.55 1.89
N ASP A 305 16.56 -11.65 1.83
CA ASP A 305 17.87 -11.75 2.51
C ASP A 305 19.07 -11.41 1.61
N THR A 306 18.84 -11.18 0.31
CA THR A 306 19.84 -10.74 -0.67
C THR A 306 19.42 -9.47 -1.40
N PRO A 307 19.04 -8.38 -0.69
CA PRO A 307 18.54 -7.17 -1.35
C PRO A 307 19.58 -6.52 -2.29
N GLU A 308 20.87 -6.76 -2.08
CA GLU A 308 21.95 -6.37 -2.99
C GLU A 308 21.85 -6.95 -4.42
N ASP A 309 21.02 -7.97 -4.63
CA ASP A 309 20.73 -8.49 -5.96
C ASP A 309 19.98 -7.48 -6.83
N PHE A 310 19.21 -6.57 -6.22
CA PHE A 310 18.36 -5.60 -6.91
C PHE A 310 18.67 -4.15 -6.54
N VAL A 311 19.31 -3.92 -5.39
CA VAL A 311 19.63 -2.60 -4.87
C VAL A 311 21.13 -2.32 -4.98
N SER A 312 21.47 -1.13 -5.47
CA SER A 312 22.86 -0.66 -5.56
C SER A 312 23.05 0.72 -4.93
N THR A 313 24.25 0.99 -4.43
CA THR A 313 24.65 2.33 -3.96
C THR A 313 25.22 3.13 -5.12
N ILE A 314 24.55 4.22 -5.49
CA ILE A 314 24.99 5.18 -6.51
C ILE A 314 25.98 6.18 -5.90
N LYS A 315 25.72 6.62 -4.67
CA LYS A 315 26.57 7.57 -3.95
C LYS A 315 26.40 7.44 -2.44
N GLU A 316 27.51 7.50 -1.71
CA GLU A 316 27.56 7.72 -0.27
C GLU A 316 27.84 9.19 0.04
N PHE A 317 27.31 9.71 1.15
CA PHE A 317 27.58 11.05 1.66
C PHE A 317 27.35 11.15 3.16
N SER A 318 27.91 12.17 3.79
CA SER A 318 27.63 12.54 5.19
C SER A 318 27.19 14.00 5.27
N LEU A 319 26.34 14.29 6.25
CA LEU A 319 25.81 15.60 6.58
C LEU A 319 26.37 16.03 7.93
N SER A 320 27.01 17.19 7.99
CA SER A 320 27.72 17.66 9.19
C SER A 320 26.85 18.50 10.13
N ASN A 321 25.65 18.89 9.70
CA ASN A 321 24.73 19.72 10.46
C ASN A 321 23.31 19.66 9.86
N ASN A 322 22.33 20.15 10.62
CA ASN A 322 20.92 20.23 10.17
C ASN A 322 20.72 21.14 8.95
N GLY A 323 21.58 22.14 8.73
CA GLY A 323 21.49 23.02 7.57
C GLY A 323 21.67 22.28 6.25
N GLU A 324 22.58 21.31 6.20
CA GLU A 324 22.80 20.46 5.03
C GLU A 324 21.62 19.53 4.75
N LEU A 325 21.00 18.97 5.80
CA LEU A 325 19.77 18.20 5.67
C LEU A 325 18.63 19.05 5.09
N VAL A 326 18.42 20.24 5.66
CA VAL A 326 17.39 21.18 5.19
C VAL A 326 17.64 21.62 3.75
N ALA A 327 18.90 21.81 3.35
CA ALA A 327 19.25 22.16 1.97
C ALA A 327 18.76 21.09 0.98
N LEU A 328 18.88 19.80 1.32
CA LEU A 328 18.35 18.72 0.48
C LEU A 328 16.82 18.67 0.47
N GLN A 329 16.17 18.97 1.60
CA GLN A 329 14.71 18.85 1.76
C GLN A 329 13.93 20.02 1.15
N SER A 330 14.54 21.21 1.09
CA SER A 330 13.88 22.49 0.76
C SER A 330 13.11 22.48 -0.56
N ALA A 331 11.96 23.16 -0.59
CA ALA A 331 11.14 23.32 -1.79
C ALA A 331 11.93 24.02 -2.92
N GLY A 332 11.72 23.59 -4.17
CA GLY A 332 12.41 24.13 -5.34
C GLY A 332 13.88 23.70 -5.50
N VAL A 333 14.42 22.91 -4.56
CA VAL A 333 15.76 22.34 -4.67
C VAL A 333 15.70 20.95 -5.29
N ASN A 334 16.55 20.73 -6.31
CA ASN A 334 16.87 19.39 -6.80
C ASN A 334 18.03 18.83 -5.95
N PRO A 335 17.77 17.86 -5.05
CA PRO A 335 18.76 17.34 -4.12
C PRO A 335 19.81 16.48 -4.82
N LEU A 336 19.49 15.86 -5.96
CA LEU A 336 20.46 15.08 -6.73
C LEU A 336 21.53 16.00 -7.35
N LYS A 337 21.18 17.23 -7.74
CA LYS A 337 22.16 18.25 -8.16
C LYS A 337 23.02 18.74 -7.00
N VAL A 338 22.41 18.99 -5.84
CA VAL A 338 23.15 19.37 -4.61
C VAL A 338 24.17 18.30 -4.24
N LEU A 339 23.79 17.02 -4.38
CA LEU A 339 24.68 15.88 -4.15
C LEU A 339 25.59 15.57 -5.34
N GLY A 340 25.53 16.29 -6.47
CA GLY A 340 26.36 16.04 -7.66
C GLY A 340 26.10 14.69 -8.35
N VAL A 341 24.93 14.10 -8.13
CA VAL A 341 24.43 12.89 -8.83
C VAL A 341 23.84 13.27 -10.18
N GLU A 342 23.07 14.37 -10.22
CA GLU A 342 22.57 14.97 -11.45
C GLU A 342 23.41 16.19 -11.82
N THR A 343 23.62 16.43 -13.12
CA THR A 343 24.40 17.57 -13.63
C THR A 343 23.59 18.85 -13.76
#